data_AF-A0A1X7SRP8-F1
#
_entry.id   AF-A0A1X7SRP8-F1
#
_cell.length_a   1.000
_cell.length_b   1.000
_cell.length_c   1.000
_cell.angle_alpha   90.00
_cell.angle_beta   90.00
_cell.angle_gamma   90.00
#
_symmetry.space_group_name_H-M   'P 1'
#
loop_
_entity.id
_entity.type
_entity.pdbx_description
1 polymer ?
#
loop_
_entity_poly.entity_id
_entity_poly.type
_entity_poly.pdbx_seq_one_letter_code
_entity_poly.pdbx_strand_id
1 'polypeptide(L)'
;MTELNPGYRIYTVDGNYNESSRQVLNHDTYILNITDANLTNKPKWIHEYSAKDAYNMTNLTPDSWLSLLKEFLTNNDLFLKYYHYISKSFDMESQCSGHCQHSTICSCLSTFSNISVCDAIAPNLVTQEQMMLYEAAHQDC
;
A
#
# COMPACT_ATOMS: atom_id res chain seq x y z
N MET A 1 14.25 11.32 -14.54
CA MET A 1 12.81 11.13 -14.77
C MET A 1 12.52 9.70 -14.37
N THR A 2 11.64 9.46 -13.41
CA THR A 2 11.27 8.08 -13.04
C THR A 2 10.39 7.52 -14.18
N GLU A 3 10.91 6.51 -14.87
CA GLU A 3 10.18 5.78 -15.90
C GLU A 3 9.15 4.91 -15.17
N LEU A 4 7.88 5.30 -15.19
CA LEU A 4 6.77 4.52 -14.63
C LEU A 4 5.68 4.45 -15.68
N ASN A 5 4.92 3.35 -15.72
CA ASN A 5 3.73 3.29 -16.54
C ASN A 5 2.73 4.40 -16.11
N PRO A 6 2.10 5.13 -17.04
CA PRO A 6 0.96 5.97 -16.71
C PRO A 6 -0.12 5.14 -16.03
N GLY A 7 -0.78 5.70 -15.02
CA GLY A 7 -1.77 4.97 -14.25
C GLY A 7 -2.79 5.87 -13.58
N TYR A 8 -4.01 5.38 -13.41
CA TYR A 8 -5.08 6.02 -12.66
C TYR A 8 -5.68 5.03 -11.65
N ARG A 9 -6.44 5.55 -10.69
CA ARG A 9 -7.10 4.74 -9.67
C ARG A 9 -8.56 5.09 -9.53
N ILE A 10 -9.37 4.07 -9.29
CA ILE A 10 -10.78 4.19 -8.95
C ILE A 10 -10.95 3.71 -7.52
N TYR A 11 -11.65 4.50 -6.69
CA TYR A 11 -12.01 4.13 -5.33
C TYR A 11 -13.48 3.74 -5.29
N THR A 12 -13.74 2.56 -4.73
CA THR A 12 -15.09 2.18 -4.33
C THR A 12 -15.27 2.63 -2.89
N VAL A 13 -16.24 3.51 -2.66
CA VAL A 13 -16.52 4.14 -1.36
C VAL A 13 -17.93 3.79 -0.95
N ASP A 14 -18.14 3.68 0.37
CA ASP A 14 -19.45 3.46 0.93
C ASP A 14 -20.45 4.55 0.51
N GLY A 15 -21.59 4.09 -0.02
CA GLY A 15 -22.48 4.85 -0.89
C GLY A 15 -23.39 5.83 -0.18
N ASN A 16 -24.07 6.70 -0.93
CA ASN A 16 -24.88 7.77 -0.34
C ASN A 16 -26.22 7.28 0.24
N TYR A 17 -26.22 6.89 1.52
CA TYR A 17 -27.42 6.54 2.30
C TYR A 17 -27.28 6.95 3.78
N ASN A 18 -28.37 6.90 4.54
CA ASN A 18 -28.40 7.22 5.97
C ASN A 18 -27.51 6.26 6.76
N GLU A 19 -26.70 6.76 7.70
CA GLU A 19 -25.71 5.96 8.46
C GLU A 19 -24.57 5.36 7.62
N SER A 20 -24.33 5.87 6.42
CA SER A 20 -23.13 5.48 5.66
C SER A 20 -21.85 5.91 6.36
N SER A 21 -20.88 4.99 6.38
CA SER A 21 -19.53 5.19 6.91
C SER A 21 -18.67 6.12 6.04
N ARG A 22 -19.01 6.28 4.76
CA ARG A 22 -18.19 6.97 3.73
C ARG A 22 -16.77 6.42 3.60
N GLN A 23 -16.51 5.21 4.11
CA GLN A 23 -15.19 4.60 4.08
C GLN A 23 -14.86 4.05 2.69
N VAL A 24 -13.57 3.98 2.40
CA VAL A 24 -13.08 3.30 1.20
C VAL A 24 -13.27 1.79 1.40
N LEU A 25 -14.04 1.17 0.52
CA LEU A 25 -14.32 -0.26 0.54
C LEU A 25 -13.30 -1.05 -0.27
N ASN A 26 -12.82 -0.48 -1.37
CA ASN A 26 -11.77 -1.04 -2.22
C ASN A 26 -11.15 0.03 -3.12
N HIS A 27 -10.02 -0.29 -3.77
CA HIS A 27 -9.53 0.51 -4.88
C HIS A 27 -8.93 -0.36 -5.98
N ASP A 28 -9.10 0.10 -7.22
CA ASP A 28 -8.62 -0.55 -8.43
C ASP A 28 -7.65 0.38 -9.16
N THR A 29 -6.44 -0.11 -9.42
CA THR A 29 -5.43 0.62 -10.18
C THR A 29 -5.42 0.11 -11.61
N TYR A 30 -5.34 1.03 -12.57
CA TYR A 30 -5.19 0.75 -13.98
C TYR A 30 -3.91 1.39 -14.48
N ILE A 31 -3.21 0.71 -15.37
CA ILE A 31 -1.97 1.19 -15.97
C ILE A 31 -2.03 1.12 -17.49
N LEU A 32 -1.18 1.92 -18.14
CA LEU A 32 -0.87 1.81 -19.56
C LEU A 32 0.54 1.25 -19.68
N ASN A 33 0.68 0.03 -20.22
CA ASN A 33 1.99 -0.55 -20.50
C ASN A 33 2.66 0.24 -21.64
N ILE A 34 3.65 1.08 -21.30
CA ILE A 34 4.29 1.96 -22.29
C ILE A 34 5.13 1.19 -23.31
N THR A 35 5.70 0.06 -22.92
CA THR A 35 6.47 -0.79 -23.83
C THR A 35 5.55 -1.35 -24.93
N ASP A 36 4.42 -1.93 -24.54
CA ASP A 36 3.43 -2.44 -25.50
C ASP A 36 2.81 -1.31 -26.34
N ALA A 37 2.47 -0.18 -25.72
CA ALA A 37 1.91 0.97 -26.42
C ALA A 37 2.87 1.53 -27.48
N ASN A 38 4.17 1.61 -27.18
CA ASN A 38 5.19 2.09 -28.13
C ASN A 38 5.45 1.09 -29.25
N LEU A 39 5.44 -0.22 -28.96
CA LEU A 39 5.65 -1.27 -29.98
C LEU A 39 4.47 -1.39 -30.94
N THR A 40 3.25 -1.30 -30.43
CA THR A 40 2.02 -1.52 -31.21
C THR A 40 1.41 -0.23 -31.76
N ASN A 41 1.86 0.92 -31.26
CA ASN A 41 1.25 2.24 -31.45
C ASN A 41 -0.25 2.28 -31.10
N LYS A 42 -0.66 1.45 -30.14
CA LYS A 42 -2.05 1.30 -29.69
C LYS A 42 -2.09 1.32 -28.16
N PRO A 43 -2.31 2.48 -27.52
CA PRO A 43 -2.36 2.55 -26.08
C PRO A 43 -3.57 1.81 -25.54
N LYS A 44 -3.34 0.83 -24.66
CA LYS A 44 -4.39 0.08 -23.97
C LYS A 44 -4.24 0.19 -22.46
N TRP A 45 -5.28 0.69 -21.81
CA TRP A 45 -5.38 0.64 -20.36
C TRP A 45 -5.75 -0.77 -19.90
N ILE A 46 -5.00 -1.28 -18.93
CA ILE A 46 -5.20 -2.59 -18.33
C ILE A 46 -5.46 -2.43 -16.83
N HIS A 47 -6.32 -3.27 -16.27
CA HIS A 47 -6.46 -3.39 -14.82
C HIS A 47 -5.19 -4.02 -14.27
N GLU A 48 -4.53 -3.32 -13.36
CA GLU A 48 -3.29 -3.78 -12.73
C GLU A 48 -3.63 -4.65 -11.52
N TYR A 49 -4.37 -4.10 -10.57
CA TYR A 49 -4.78 -4.82 -9.38
C TYR A 49 -5.97 -4.17 -8.66
N SER A 50 -6.66 -5.00 -7.88
CA SER A 50 -7.58 -4.59 -6.83
C SER A 50 -6.90 -4.75 -5.47
N ALA A 51 -7.02 -3.78 -4.56
CA ALA A 51 -6.31 -3.82 -3.28
C ALA A 51 -6.64 -5.07 -2.46
N LYS A 52 -7.94 -5.36 -2.33
CA LYS A 52 -8.42 -6.53 -1.58
C LYS A 52 -7.93 -7.84 -2.15
N ASP A 53 -7.99 -8.00 -3.48
CA ASP A 53 -7.56 -9.24 -4.13
C ASP A 53 -6.04 -9.38 -4.12
N ALA A 54 -5.30 -8.27 -4.29
CA ALA A 54 -3.85 -8.28 -4.30
C ALA A 54 -3.26 -8.70 -2.95
N TYR A 55 -3.83 -8.22 -1.86
CA TYR A 55 -3.28 -8.40 -0.52
C TYR A 55 -4.16 -9.28 0.38
N ASN A 56 -5.16 -9.95 -0.20
CA ASN A 56 -6.12 -10.80 0.52
C ASN A 56 -6.77 -10.10 1.73
N MET A 57 -7.09 -8.81 1.58
CA MET A 57 -7.66 -7.99 2.64
C MET A 57 -9.18 -8.02 2.62
N THR A 58 -9.81 -8.11 3.80
CA THR A 58 -11.28 -8.09 3.92
C THR A 58 -11.85 -6.68 3.89
N ASN A 59 -11.11 -5.69 4.37
CA ASN A 59 -11.43 -4.27 4.35
C ASN A 59 -10.15 -3.43 4.21
N LEU A 60 -10.29 -2.13 3.96
CA LEU A 60 -9.17 -1.19 3.79
C LEU A 60 -9.07 -0.18 4.94
N THR A 61 -9.40 -0.59 6.17
CA THR A 61 -9.24 0.25 7.36
C THR A 61 -7.75 0.49 7.67
N PRO A 62 -7.41 1.53 8.45
CA PRO A 62 -6.03 1.76 8.89
C PRO A 62 -5.37 0.54 9.54
N ASP A 63 -6.10 -0.22 10.37
CA ASP A 63 -5.58 -1.43 11.04
C ASP A 63 -5.24 -2.55 10.06
N SER A 64 -6.05 -2.73 9.01
CA SER A 64 -5.79 -3.73 7.97
C SER A 64 -4.55 -3.36 7.17
N TRP A 65 -4.35 -2.07 6.85
CA TRP A 65 -3.12 -1.60 6.20
C TRP A 65 -1.90 -1.76 7.11
N LEU A 66 -2.00 -1.44 8.40
CA LEU A 66 -0.92 -1.65 9.36
C LEU A 66 -0.55 -3.14 9.50
N SER A 67 -1.55 -4.02 9.50
CA SER A 67 -1.35 -5.47 9.53
C SER A 67 -0.60 -5.95 8.28
N LEU A 68 -0.99 -5.47 7.10
CA LEU A 68 -0.27 -5.76 5.84
C LEU A 68 1.20 -5.30 5.89
N LEU A 69 1.47 -4.10 6.43
CA LEU A 69 2.85 -3.61 6.59
C LEU A 69 3.69 -4.51 7.53
N LYS A 70 3.08 -5.04 8.60
CA LYS A 70 3.75 -6.00 9.49
C LYS A 70 4.03 -7.32 8.78
N GLU A 71 3.13 -7.79 7.94
CA GLU A 71 3.35 -9.00 7.13
C GLU A 71 4.51 -8.85 6.15
N PHE A 72 4.69 -7.67 5.54
CA PHE A 72 5.83 -7.40 4.65
C PHE A 72 7.19 -7.61 5.31
N LEU A 73 7.30 -7.51 6.65
CA LEU A 73 8.56 -7.74 7.38
C LEU A 73 8.99 -9.21 7.40
N THR A 74 8.04 -10.14 7.22
CA THR A 74 8.30 -11.59 7.30
C THR A 74 7.94 -12.32 6.01
N ASN A 75 7.16 -11.69 5.12
CA ASN A 75 6.74 -12.24 3.84
C ASN A 75 7.28 -11.37 2.68
N ASN A 76 8.46 -11.75 2.20
CA ASN A 76 9.15 -11.03 1.14
C ASN A 76 8.39 -11.06 -0.20
N ASP A 77 7.71 -12.15 -0.53
CA ASP A 77 6.95 -12.26 -1.80
C ASP A 77 5.77 -11.28 -1.81
N LEU A 78 5.08 -11.16 -0.67
CA LEU A 78 3.99 -10.20 -0.51
C LEU A 78 4.50 -8.75 -0.56
N PHE A 79 5.65 -8.48 0.03
CA PHE A 79 6.33 -7.18 -0.10
C PHE A 79 6.73 -6.87 -1.54
N LEU A 80 7.37 -7.82 -2.24
CA LEU A 80 7.77 -7.64 -3.64
C LEU A 80 6.57 -7.44 -4.56
N LYS A 81 5.45 -8.10 -4.27
CA LYS A 81 4.17 -7.84 -4.96
C LYS A 81 3.69 -6.40 -4.74
N TYR A 82 3.77 -5.88 -3.51
CA TYR A 82 3.49 -4.46 -3.24
C TYR A 82 4.48 -3.53 -3.97
N TYR A 83 5.77 -3.85 -3.94
CA TYR A 83 6.83 -3.09 -4.59
C TYR A 83 6.60 -2.98 -6.11
N HIS A 84 6.20 -4.09 -6.73
CA HIS A 84 5.81 -4.14 -8.14
C HIS A 84 4.64 -3.20 -8.48
N TYR A 85 3.62 -3.13 -7.61
CA TYR A 85 2.48 -2.24 -7.85
C TYR A 85 2.81 -0.76 -7.59
N ILE A 86 3.65 -0.42 -6.61
CA ILE A 86 4.08 0.99 -6.44
C ILE A 86 5.00 1.47 -7.56
N SER A 87 5.71 0.55 -8.22
CA SER A 87 6.46 0.82 -9.46
C SER A 87 5.56 0.78 -10.70
N LYS A 88 4.24 0.68 -10.54
CA LYS A 88 3.24 0.63 -11.62
C LYS A 88 3.54 -0.47 -12.65
N SER A 89 4.01 -1.62 -12.19
CA SER A 89 4.42 -2.75 -13.01
C SER A 89 5.50 -2.41 -14.05
N PHE A 90 6.26 -1.32 -13.84
CA PHE A 90 7.34 -0.94 -14.73
C PHE A 90 8.61 -1.72 -14.42
N ASP A 91 8.93 -1.85 -13.13
CA ASP A 91 10.12 -2.53 -12.68
C ASP A 91 9.80 -3.99 -12.34
N MET A 92 10.00 -4.87 -13.32
CA MET A 92 9.75 -6.31 -13.20
C MET A 92 10.95 -7.11 -12.69
N GLU A 93 12.14 -6.51 -12.61
CA GLU A 93 13.38 -7.23 -12.31
C GLU A 93 14.12 -6.74 -11.04
N SER A 94 13.76 -5.60 -10.47
CA SER A 94 14.45 -5.15 -9.26
C SER A 94 14.05 -5.93 -8.00
N GLN A 95 15.06 -6.51 -7.37
CA GLN A 95 14.93 -7.09 -6.04
C GLN A 95 15.07 -5.96 -5.02
N CYS A 96 13.95 -5.54 -4.42
CA CYS A 96 13.97 -4.62 -3.28
C CYS A 96 14.08 -5.43 -1.98
N SER A 97 15.24 -5.37 -1.32
CA SER A 97 15.49 -6.06 -0.05
C SER A 97 16.33 -5.20 0.91
N GLY A 98 16.43 -5.63 2.17
CA GLY A 98 17.25 -4.96 3.19
C GLY A 98 16.86 -3.49 3.39
N HIS A 99 17.75 -2.57 3.06
CA HIS A 99 17.50 -1.13 3.20
C HIS A 99 16.34 -0.63 2.31
N CYS A 100 16.22 -1.16 1.08
CA CYS A 100 15.13 -0.78 0.17
C CYS A 100 13.76 -1.15 0.76
N GLN A 101 13.64 -2.39 1.24
CA GLN A 101 12.43 -2.90 1.88
C GLN A 101 12.09 -2.10 3.13
N HIS A 102 13.06 -1.93 4.03
CA HIS A 102 12.89 -1.17 5.27
C HIS A 102 12.42 0.27 4.97
N SER A 103 13.10 0.99 4.08
CA SER A 103 12.77 2.37 3.71
C SER A 103 11.37 2.48 3.07
N THR A 104 11.02 1.51 2.22
CA THR A 104 9.70 1.45 1.57
C THR A 104 8.59 1.27 2.60
N ILE A 105 8.70 0.28 3.49
CA ILE A 105 7.69 0.02 4.54
C ILE A 105 7.60 1.24 5.47
N CYS A 106 8.75 1.77 5.90
CA CYS A 106 8.86 2.97 6.72
C CYS A 106 8.11 4.18 6.17
N SER A 107 8.27 4.45 4.87
CA SER A 107 7.61 5.58 4.22
C SER A 107 6.08 5.51 4.30
N CYS A 108 5.51 4.32 4.46
CA CYS A 108 4.05 4.13 4.58
C CYS A 108 3.51 4.59 5.93
N LEU A 109 4.36 4.67 6.96
CA LEU A 109 3.96 5.02 8.33
C LEU A 109 4.12 6.51 8.64
N SER A 110 4.89 7.23 7.83
CA SER A 110 5.25 8.61 8.08
C SER A 110 4.49 9.54 7.14
N THR A 111 3.61 10.39 7.67
CA THR A 111 2.97 11.47 6.91
C THR A 111 3.89 12.69 6.77
N PHE A 112 4.91 12.79 7.64
CA PHE A 112 6.00 13.76 7.62
C PHE A 112 7.32 13.08 7.96
N SER A 113 8.46 13.68 7.60
CA SER A 113 9.84 13.15 7.64
C SER A 113 10.40 12.68 9.00
N ASN A 114 9.57 12.38 10.01
CA ASN A 114 10.01 11.93 11.31
C ASN A 114 10.15 10.40 11.33
N ILE A 115 11.40 9.95 11.18
CA ILE A 115 11.84 8.56 11.05
C ILE A 115 11.52 7.69 12.29
N SER A 116 11.16 8.28 13.43
CA SER A 116 10.88 7.54 14.68
C SER A 116 9.62 6.67 14.63
N VAL A 117 8.72 6.85 13.65
CA VAL A 117 7.50 6.02 13.51
C VAL A 117 7.84 4.61 12.99
N CYS A 118 8.97 4.43 12.30
CA CYS A 118 9.44 3.12 11.84
C CYS A 118 9.76 2.16 12.98
N ASP A 119 10.20 2.69 14.12
CA ASP A 119 10.51 1.87 15.29
C ASP A 119 9.26 1.14 15.82
N ALA A 120 8.05 1.63 15.49
CA ALA A 120 6.79 1.00 15.89
C ALA A 120 6.48 -0.31 15.12
N ILE A 121 7.15 -0.57 14.00
CA ILE A 121 7.00 -1.81 13.22
C ILE A 121 8.28 -2.66 13.22
N ALA A 122 9.44 -2.07 13.46
CA ALA A 122 10.67 -2.84 13.68
C ALA A 122 10.56 -3.61 15.01
N PRO A 123 11.03 -4.86 15.13
CA PRO A 123 10.88 -5.68 16.35
C PRO A 123 11.64 -5.18 17.59
N ASN A 124 12.06 -3.91 17.65
CA ASN A 124 12.47 -3.30 18.90
C ASN A 124 11.23 -2.74 19.60
N LEU A 125 10.48 -3.65 20.24
CA LEU A 125 9.60 -3.43 21.39
C LEU A 125 8.71 -2.16 21.30
N VAL A 126 7.58 -2.25 20.59
CA VAL A 126 6.42 -1.45 21.01
C VAL A 126 6.05 -1.96 22.40
N THR A 127 6.28 -1.13 23.42
CA THR A 127 5.97 -1.51 24.79
C THR A 127 4.45 -1.57 24.96
N GLN A 128 3.99 -2.36 25.92
CA GLN A 128 2.58 -2.47 26.26
C GLN A 128 1.96 -1.09 26.58
N GLU A 129 2.78 -0.16 27.07
CA GLU A 129 2.44 1.23 27.34
C GLU A 129 2.16 2.04 26.06
N GLN A 130 2.97 1.85 25.01
CA GLN A 130 2.76 2.52 23.71
C GLN A 130 1.50 2.00 22.99
N MET A 131 1.18 0.70 23.14
CA MET A 131 -0.07 0.14 22.64
C MET A 131 -1.30 0.70 23.38
N MET A 132 -1.24 0.81 24.71
CA MET A 132 -2.33 1.40 25.50
C MET A 132 -2.55 2.88 25.17
N LEU A 133 -1.48 3.64 24.89
CA LEU A 133 -1.60 5.04 24.47
C LEU A 133 -2.23 5.18 23.09
N TYR A 134 -1.93 4.27 22.16
CA TYR A 134 -2.57 4.22 20.85
C TYR A 134 -4.07 3.92 20.97
N GLU A 135 -4.45 2.92 21.76
CA GLU A 135 -5.86 2.55 21.99
C GLU A 135 -6.64 3.69 22.67
N ALA A 136 -6.05 4.36 23.67
CA ALA A 136 -6.68 5.50 24.33
C ALA A 136 -6.85 6.72 23.40
N ALA A 137 -5.90 6.96 22.50
CA ALA A 137 -5.97 8.09 21.56
C ALA A 137 -7.03 7.89 20.45
N HIS A 138 -7.53 6.67 20.26
CA HIS A 138 -8.53 6.33 19.24
C HIS A 138 -9.86 5.86 19.84
N GLN A 139 -10.05 6.04 21.15
CA GLN A 139 -11.22 5.57 21.87
C GLN A 139 -12.47 6.45 21.64
N ASP A 140 -12.28 7.68 21.13
CA ASP A 140 -13.33 8.65 20.81
C ASP A 140 -13.44 8.94 19.29
N CYS A 141 -12.84 8.11 18.44
CA CYS A 141 -12.99 8.14 16.98
C CYS A 141 -14.05 7.15 16.50
#